data_AF-A0A8X6NXS8-F1
#
_entry.id   AF-A0A8X6NXS8-F1
#
_cell.length_a   1.000
_cell.length_b   1.000
_cell.length_c   1.000
_cell.angle_alpha   90.00
_cell.angle_beta   90.00
_cell.angle_gamma   90.00
#
_symmetry.space_group_name_H-M   'P 1'
#
loop_
_entity.id
_entity.type
_entity.pdbx_description
1 polymer ?
#
loop_
_entity_poly.entity_id
_entity_poly.type
_entity_poly.pdbx_seq_one_letter_code
_entity_poly.pdbx_strand_id
1 'polypeptide(L)'
;MDRYMNNLDELSEDGLEYSDDVVDFLPDTINRNRIPNSKIPTEKVFNKMERGLSMEFVGNYNDVEISVTSWKDNKTVIMTSTFAREKPFGKVMRYDKKIKNRVEITRPYVIKEYNKHMHLLDSIITRLTR
;
A
#
# COMPACT_ATOMS: atom_id res chain seq x y z
N MET A 1 -18.28 2.20 -14.39
CA MET A 1 -17.05 1.99 -13.60
C MET A 1 -16.27 3.31 -13.51
N ASP A 2 -16.99 4.44 -13.64
CA ASP A 2 -16.43 5.66 -14.23
C ASP A 2 -16.41 6.82 -13.23
N ARG A 3 -17.02 6.65 -12.06
CA ARG A 3 -17.16 7.72 -11.05
C ARG A 3 -15.94 7.92 -10.15
N TYR A 4 -14.95 7.03 -10.22
CA TYR A 4 -13.67 7.18 -9.52
C TYR A 4 -12.51 7.48 -10.48
N MET A 5 -12.71 7.27 -11.79
CA MET A 5 -11.70 7.57 -12.81
C MET A 5 -11.73 9.04 -13.23
N ASN A 6 -12.91 9.68 -13.18
CA ASN A 6 -13.03 11.10 -13.53
C ASN A 6 -12.34 12.06 -12.55
N ASN A 7 -12.05 11.63 -11.31
CA ASN A 7 -11.40 12.51 -10.32
C ASN A 7 -9.88 12.58 -10.46
N LEU A 8 -9.24 11.68 -11.21
CA LEU A 8 -7.80 11.80 -11.51
C LEU A 8 -7.56 12.76 -12.68
N ASP A 9 -8.49 12.81 -13.63
CA ASP A 9 -8.46 13.79 -14.72
C ASP A 9 -8.89 15.19 -14.23
N GLU A 10 -9.85 15.31 -13.29
CA GLU A 10 -10.28 16.59 -12.71
C GLU A 10 -9.24 17.23 -11.76
N LEU A 11 -8.24 16.48 -11.26
CA LEU A 11 -7.14 17.05 -10.46
C LEU A 11 -6.09 17.80 -11.32
N SER A 12 -6.23 17.77 -12.64
CA SER A 12 -5.32 18.46 -13.57
C SER A 12 -5.69 19.93 -13.82
N GLU A 13 -6.86 20.41 -13.39
CA GLU A 13 -7.32 21.78 -13.70
C GLU A 13 -6.86 22.86 -12.72
N ASP A 14 -6.23 22.50 -11.59
CA ASP A 14 -5.81 23.46 -10.54
C ASP A 14 -4.41 24.09 -10.75
N GLY A 15 -3.81 23.97 -11.94
CA GLY A 15 -2.64 24.77 -12.31
C GLY A 15 -1.38 24.57 -11.45
N LEU A 16 -1.30 23.47 -10.70
CA LEU A 16 -0.05 23.01 -10.11
C LEU A 16 0.74 22.27 -11.19
N GLU A 17 1.76 22.94 -11.71
CA GLU A 17 2.78 22.36 -12.57
C GLU A 17 3.49 21.24 -11.80
N TYR A 18 2.97 20.01 -11.89
CA TYR A 18 3.70 18.83 -11.43
C TYR A 18 4.86 18.65 -12.40
N SER A 19 6.08 18.92 -11.93
CA SER A 19 7.29 18.68 -12.73
C SER A 19 7.27 17.24 -13.25
N ASP A 20 7.54 17.05 -14.53
CA ASP A 20 7.70 15.74 -15.20
C ASP A 20 8.73 14.81 -14.51
N ASP A 21 9.48 15.31 -13.53
CA ASP A 21 10.56 14.62 -12.80
C ASP A 21 10.14 13.85 -11.54
N VAL A 22 8.87 13.80 -11.14
CA VAL A 22 8.46 13.06 -9.91
C VAL A 22 7.21 12.23 -10.13
N VAL A 23 7.39 10.97 -10.54
CA VAL A 23 6.31 9.96 -10.50
C VAL A 23 6.56 8.89 -9.43
N ASP A 24 7.18 9.29 -8.32
CA ASP A 24 7.29 8.46 -7.12
C ASP A 24 6.14 8.79 -6.15
N PHE A 25 5.00 8.13 -6.34
CA PHE A 25 3.91 8.22 -5.37
C PHE A 25 4.25 7.40 -4.13
N LEU A 26 4.09 8.05 -2.98
CA LEU A 26 4.19 7.40 -1.67
C LEU A 26 3.25 6.20 -1.59
N PRO A 27 3.65 5.12 -0.89
CA PRO A 27 2.80 3.96 -0.77
C PRO A 27 1.46 4.33 -0.15
N ASP A 28 0.37 3.80 -0.69
CA ASP A 28 -0.98 4.02 -0.15
C ASP A 28 -1.75 2.71 -0.03
N THR A 29 -2.71 2.70 0.90
CA THR A 29 -3.62 1.59 1.14
C THR A 29 -4.81 1.65 0.18
N ILE A 30 -5.01 0.61 -0.62
CA ILE A 30 -6.18 0.52 -1.51
C ILE A 30 -7.26 -0.36 -0.88
N ASN A 31 -8.51 0.10 -0.92
CA ASN A 31 -9.65 -0.76 -0.69
C ASN A 31 -9.87 -1.68 -1.91
N ARG A 32 -9.85 -3.00 -1.69
CA ARG A 32 -10.05 -4.01 -2.75
C ARG A 32 -11.28 -3.76 -3.62
N ASN A 33 -12.36 -3.23 -3.06
CA ASN A 33 -13.60 -2.94 -3.80
C ASN A 33 -13.41 -1.87 -4.89
N ARG A 34 -12.33 -1.08 -4.82
CA ARG A 34 -11.94 -0.11 -5.86
C ARG A 34 -11.16 -0.73 -7.02
N ILE A 35 -10.80 -2.02 -6.94
CA ILE A 35 -10.06 -2.74 -7.99
C ILE A 35 -10.89 -3.93 -8.53
N PRO A 36 -12.01 -3.66 -9.22
CA PRO A 36 -12.85 -4.72 -9.80
C PRO A 36 -12.06 -5.53 -10.83
N ASN A 37 -12.31 -6.84 -10.90
CA ASN A 37 -11.67 -7.77 -11.85
C ASN A 37 -10.13 -7.83 -11.81
N SER A 38 -9.51 -7.51 -10.67
CA SER A 38 -8.06 -7.64 -10.52
C SER A 38 -7.59 -9.08 -10.37
N LYS A 39 -6.35 -9.33 -10.82
CA LYS A 39 -5.61 -10.58 -10.56
C LYS A 39 -5.19 -10.73 -9.09
N ILE A 40 -5.42 -9.70 -8.28
CA ILE A 40 -5.09 -9.70 -6.85
C ILE A 40 -6.01 -10.70 -6.14
N PRO A 41 -5.44 -11.66 -5.37
CA PRO A 41 -6.19 -12.72 -4.75
C PRO A 41 -7.31 -12.18 -3.87
N THR A 42 -8.40 -12.94 -3.82
CA THR A 42 -9.54 -12.56 -2.99
C THR A 42 -9.22 -12.62 -1.51
N GLU A 43 -9.98 -11.88 -0.71
CA GLU A 43 -9.90 -11.98 0.74
C GLU A 43 -10.14 -13.42 1.21
N LYS A 44 -11.00 -14.19 0.51
CA LYS A 44 -11.20 -15.63 0.77
C LYS A 44 -9.92 -16.45 0.59
N VAL A 45 -9.11 -16.12 -0.41
CA VAL A 45 -7.81 -16.76 -0.66
C VAL A 45 -6.81 -16.35 0.42
N PHE A 46 -6.67 -15.04 0.67
CA PHE A 46 -5.75 -14.53 1.69
C PHE A 46 -6.10 -14.95 3.12
N ASN A 47 -7.37 -15.18 3.44
CA ASN A 47 -7.77 -15.65 4.77
C ASN A 47 -7.30 -17.07 5.08
N LYS A 48 -6.94 -17.86 4.06
CA LYS A 48 -6.35 -19.19 4.21
C LYS A 48 -4.82 -19.17 4.22
N MET A 49 -4.21 -18.04 3.87
CA MET A 49 -2.75 -17.90 3.86
C MET A 49 -2.21 -17.72 5.27
N GLU A 50 -0.98 -18.18 5.46
CA GLU A 50 -0.22 -17.91 6.67
C GLU A 50 0.05 -16.41 6.83
N ARG A 51 0.07 -15.98 8.09
CA ARG A 51 0.34 -14.58 8.42
C ARG A 51 1.78 -14.23 8.07
N GLY A 52 1.98 -13.09 7.43
CA GLY A 52 3.27 -12.63 6.93
C GLY A 52 3.50 -12.91 5.44
N LEU A 53 2.67 -13.76 4.80
CA LEU A 53 2.74 -13.96 3.36
C LEU A 53 2.30 -12.71 2.61
N SER A 54 2.96 -12.44 1.49
CA SER A 54 2.60 -11.41 0.54
C SER A 54 2.63 -11.92 -0.89
N MET A 55 1.96 -11.18 -1.77
CA MET A 55 1.98 -11.37 -3.20
C MET A 55 2.00 -10.02 -3.89
N GLU A 56 2.89 -9.87 -4.86
CA GLU A 56 3.03 -8.68 -5.70
C GLU A 56 2.39 -8.89 -7.07
N PHE A 57 1.75 -7.82 -7.57
CA PHE A 57 1.28 -7.69 -8.93
C PHE A 57 1.82 -6.38 -9.49
N VAL A 58 2.57 -6.45 -10.58
CA VAL A 58 3.11 -5.28 -11.25
C VAL A 58 2.29 -5.01 -12.51
N GLY A 59 1.84 -3.78 -12.68
CA GLY A 59 1.18 -3.27 -13.88
C GLY A 59 1.90 -2.05 -14.41
N ASN A 60 1.58 -1.65 -15.64
CA ASN A 60 2.06 -0.41 -16.24
C ASN A 60 0.88 0.48 -16.59
N TYR A 61 0.99 1.77 -16.33
CA TYR A 61 0.02 2.79 -16.69
C TYR A 61 0.77 4.05 -17.12
N ASN A 62 0.54 4.53 -18.35
CA ASN A 62 1.24 5.68 -18.93
C ASN A 62 2.77 5.60 -18.79
N ASP A 63 3.36 4.44 -19.13
CA ASP A 63 4.80 4.14 -18.99
C ASP A 63 5.36 4.20 -17.56
N VAL A 64 4.47 4.31 -16.56
CA VAL A 64 4.80 4.24 -15.15
C VAL A 64 4.46 2.85 -14.62
N GLU A 65 5.46 2.21 -14.03
CA GLU A 65 5.28 0.92 -13.40
C GLU A 65 4.65 1.10 -12.01
N ILE A 66 3.56 0.37 -11.76
CA ILE A 66 2.82 0.40 -10.50
C ILE A 66 2.84 -1.01 -9.91
N SER A 67 3.39 -1.14 -8.69
CA SER A 67 3.32 -2.35 -7.89
C SER A 67 2.13 -2.31 -6.96
N VAL A 68 1.32 -3.37 -6.98
CA VAL A 68 0.28 -3.64 -6.02
C VAL A 68 0.65 -4.86 -5.19
N THR A 69 0.94 -4.64 -3.92
CA THR A 69 1.33 -5.70 -2.97
C THR A 69 0.20 -5.98 -2.02
N SER A 70 -0.18 -7.26 -1.93
CA SER A 70 -1.14 -7.75 -0.94
C SER A 70 -0.40 -8.50 0.17
N TRP A 71 -0.69 -8.19 1.43
CA TRP A 71 0.01 -8.74 2.60
C TRP A 71 -0.96 -9.23 3.66
N LYS A 72 -0.71 -10.44 4.19
CA LYS A 72 -1.53 -11.05 5.22
C LYS A 72 -1.06 -10.67 6.62
N ASP A 73 -1.74 -9.72 7.25
CA ASP A 73 -1.69 -9.53 8.70
C ASP A 73 -2.95 -10.15 9.36
N ASN A 74 -3.44 -9.59 10.47
CA ASN A 74 -4.74 -9.94 11.05
C ASN A 74 -5.87 -9.81 10.02
N LYS A 75 -5.80 -8.77 9.18
CA LYS A 75 -6.59 -8.61 7.96
C LYS A 75 -5.63 -8.48 6.78
N THR A 76 -6.14 -8.69 5.57
CA THR A 76 -5.37 -8.45 4.36
C THR A 76 -5.21 -6.95 4.16
N VAL A 77 -3.98 -6.51 3.93
CA VAL A 77 -3.65 -5.14 3.55
C VAL A 77 -3.26 -5.16 2.08
N ILE A 78 -3.75 -4.20 1.29
CA ILE A 78 -3.36 -4.03 -0.11
C ILE A 78 -2.71 -2.65 -0.22
N MET A 79 -1.48 -2.64 -0.72
CA MET A 79 -0.66 -1.46 -0.93
C MET A 79 -0.44 -1.23 -2.41
N THR A 80 -0.39 0.03 -2.82
CA THR A 80 0.09 0.44 -4.15
C THR A 80 1.28 1.37 -4.01
N SER A 81 2.23 1.28 -4.93
CA SER A 81 3.37 2.22 -5.03
C SER A 81 4.04 2.11 -6.40
N THR A 82 4.67 3.20 -6.84
CA THR A 82 5.49 3.23 -8.06
C THR A 82 6.98 2.94 -7.79
N PHE A 83 7.44 3.07 -6.54
CA PHE A 83 8.85 2.85 -6.18
C PHE A 83 9.07 1.73 -5.15
N ALA A 84 8.08 1.44 -4.30
CA ALA A 84 8.22 0.47 -3.22
C ALA A 84 7.50 -0.84 -3.54
N ARG A 85 8.27 -1.92 -3.57
CA ARG A 85 7.80 -3.25 -3.96
C ARG A 85 7.67 -4.21 -2.78
N GLU A 86 7.37 -5.48 -3.08
CA GLU A 86 7.36 -6.55 -2.08
C GLU A 86 8.74 -6.77 -1.44
N LYS A 87 9.79 -6.82 -2.25
CA LYS A 87 11.17 -7.07 -1.82
C LYS A 87 11.96 -5.77 -1.60
N PRO A 88 13.00 -5.78 -0.76
CA PRO A 88 13.42 -6.89 0.12
C PRO A 88 12.47 -7.09 1.31
N PHE A 89 12.32 -8.35 1.72
CA PHE A 89 11.53 -8.65 2.92
C PHE A 89 12.27 -8.25 4.18
N GLY A 90 11.51 -7.72 5.14
CA GLY A 90 11.95 -7.56 6.53
C GLY A 90 11.10 -8.37 7.48
N LYS A 91 11.38 -8.24 8.77
CA LYS A 91 10.57 -8.81 9.84
C LYS A 91 9.96 -7.71 10.70
N VAL A 92 8.82 -8.00 11.33
CA VAL A 92 8.14 -7.07 12.23
C VAL A 92 7.41 -7.82 13.34
N MET A 93 7.50 -7.31 14.56
CA MET A 93 6.74 -7.84 15.71
C MET A 93 5.32 -7.30 15.69
N ARG A 94 4.33 -8.17 15.44
CA ARG A 94 2.90 -7.81 15.44
C ARG A 94 2.14 -8.61 16.47
N TYR A 95 1.16 -7.97 17.09
CA TYR A 95 0.25 -8.65 18.01
C TYR A 95 -0.71 -9.57 17.25
N ASP A 96 -0.76 -10.83 17.64
CA ASP A 96 -1.72 -11.80 17.15
C ASP A 96 -2.89 -11.93 18.12
N LYS A 97 -4.11 -11.68 17.62
CA LYS A 97 -5.31 -11.74 18.45
C LYS A 97 -5.70 -13.17 18.83
N LYS A 98 -5.32 -14.19 18.05
CA LYS A 98 -5.69 -15.59 18.29
C LYS A 98 -4.89 -16.18 19.46
N ILE A 99 -3.59 -15.94 19.47
CA ILE A 99 -2.68 -16.42 20.53
C ILE A 99 -2.42 -15.38 21.63
N LYS A 100 -2.97 -14.17 21.51
CA LYS A 100 -2.83 -13.06 22.46
C LYS A 100 -1.38 -12.70 22.79
N ASN A 101 -0.49 -12.82 21.81
CA ASN A 101 0.93 -12.55 21.99
C ASN A 101 1.51 -11.86 20.75
N ARG A 102 2.71 -11.29 20.87
CA ARG A 102 3.46 -10.74 19.75
C ARG A 102 4.21 -11.85 19.03
N VAL A 103 4.08 -11.87 17.71
CA VAL A 103 4.81 -12.79 16.83
C VAL A 103 5.62 -12.00 15.83
N GLU A 104 6.75 -12.57 15.48
CA GLU A 104 7.57 -12.10 14.37
C GLU A 104 6.97 -12.63 13.07
N ILE A 105 6.63 -11.73 12.15
CA ILE A 105 6.15 -12.11 10.82
C ILE A 105 6.96 -11.40 9.74
N THR A 106 7.03 -12.03 8.57
CA THR A 106 7.60 -11.43 7.36
C THR A 106 6.76 -10.23 6.93
N ARG A 107 7.42 -9.17 6.52
CA ARG A 107 6.81 -7.91 6.07
C ARG A 107 7.47 -7.47 4.76
N PRO A 108 6.68 -7.14 3.72
CA PRO A 108 7.22 -6.61 2.48
C PRO A 108 7.77 -5.18 2.66
N TYR A 109 8.67 -4.78 1.76
CA TYR A 109 9.35 -3.49 1.81
C TYR A 109 8.37 -2.30 1.75
N VAL A 110 7.38 -2.36 0.87
CA VAL A 110 6.34 -1.32 0.74
C VAL A 110 5.61 -1.00 2.06
N ILE A 111 5.36 -2.01 2.91
CA ILE A 111 4.73 -1.79 4.22
C ILE A 111 5.69 -1.09 5.18
N LYS A 112 7.01 -1.32 5.07
CA LYS A 112 8.00 -0.60 5.88
C LYS A 112 7.98 0.89 5.53
N GLU A 113 8.05 1.20 4.24
CA GLU A 113 8.11 2.59 3.77
C GLU A 113 6.81 3.34 4.09
N TYR A 114 5.65 2.70 3.92
CA TYR A 114 4.38 3.25 4.37
C TYR A 114 4.39 3.64 5.85
N ASN A 115 4.75 2.71 6.75
CA ASN A 115 4.73 3.00 8.18
C ASN A 115 5.74 4.09 8.56
N LYS A 116 6.92 4.11 7.92
CA LYS A 116 7.92 5.17 8.14
C LYS A 116 7.36 6.54 7.77
N HIS A 117 6.70 6.63 6.61
CA HIS A 117 6.07 7.86 6.14
C HIS A 117 4.95 8.32 7.10
N MET A 118 4.06 7.42 7.51
CA MET A 118 2.98 7.75 8.46
C MET A 118 3.52 8.24 9.81
N HIS A 119 4.57 7.61 10.35
CA HIS A 119 5.20 8.09 11.59
C HIS A 119 5.83 9.47 11.43
N LEU A 120 6.41 9.78 10.26
CA LEU A 120 6.98 11.09 9.99
C LEU A 120 5.89 12.17 9.94
N LEU A 121 4.79 11.91 9.24
CA LEU A 121 3.64 12.82 9.18
C LEU A 121 3.07 13.08 10.58
N ASP A 122 2.86 12.03 11.37
CA ASP A 122 2.36 12.16 12.75
C ASP A 122 3.31 13.01 13.62
N SER A 123 4.62 12.81 13.48
CA SER A 123 5.62 13.63 14.19
C SER A 123 5.60 15.09 13.74
N ILE A 124 5.37 15.38 12.46
CA ILE A 124 5.30 16.75 11.94
C ILE A 124 4.03 17.43 12.47
N ILE A 125 2.88 16.77 12.33
CA ILE A 125 1.59 17.30 12.81
C ILE A 125 1.65 17.58 14.32
N THR A 126 2.22 16.67 15.11
CA THR A 126 2.39 16.86 16.55
C THR A 126 3.27 18.07 16.89
N ARG A 127 4.26 18.41 16.05
CA ARG A 127 5.13 19.57 16.25
C ARG A 127 4.51 20.88 15.80
N LEU A 128 3.68 20.85 14.75
CA LEU A 128 2.99 22.04 14.24
C LEU A 128 1.78 22.45 15.10
N THR A 129 1.28 21.56 15.94
CA THR A 129 0.10 21.78 16.80
C THR A 129 0.44 22.11 18.25
N ARG A 130 1.73 22.31 18.56
CA ARG A 130 2.26 22.74 19.85
C ARG A 130 2.86 24.13 19.76
#